data_AF-A0A7S0ANM3-F1
#
_entry.id   AF-A0A7S0ANM3-F1
#
_cell.length_a   1.000
_cell.length_b   1.000
_cell.length_c   1.000
_cell.angle_alpha   90.00
_cell.angle_beta   90.00
_cell.angle_gamma   90.00
#
_symmetry.space_group_name_H-M   'P 1'
#
loop_
_entity.id
_entity.type
_entity.pdbx_description
1 polymer ?
#
loop_
_entity_poly.entity_id
_entity_poly.type
_entity_poly.pdbx_seq_one_letter_code
_entity_poly.pdbx_strand_id
1 'polypeptide(L)'
;EFMGLPMSERNERGVVEEIEAACVKALEEMDAIEKGAGIEKSSAAEDEDDTSPEVLCAVVREAERKALKRTSEYMQREREALDLKEYYQERRLKDLGLDSEWDPESDLGLDDGELNYGQTRLPGGGDLDW
;
A
#
# COMPACT_ATOMS: atom_id res chain seq x y z
N GLU A 1 -9.05 12.54 -4.04
CA GLU A 1 -8.70 12.09 -2.67
C GLU A 1 -7.20 11.77 -2.64
N PHE A 2 -6.37 12.59 -1.97
CA PHE A 2 -4.90 12.51 -2.08
C PHE A 2 -4.30 11.22 -1.48
N MET A 3 -4.93 10.69 -0.43
CA MET A 3 -4.52 9.47 0.28
C MET A 3 -5.21 8.19 -0.21
N GLY A 4 -5.99 8.27 -1.31
CA GLY A 4 -6.69 7.11 -1.85
C GLY A 4 -5.82 6.18 -2.72
N LEU A 5 -4.57 6.59 -2.99
CA LEU A 5 -3.62 5.89 -3.87
C LEU A 5 -2.23 5.83 -3.21
N PRO A 6 -1.40 4.83 -3.57
CA PRO A 6 -0.08 4.67 -2.97
C PRO A 6 0.81 5.90 -3.20
N MET A 7 1.55 6.28 -2.17
CA MET A 7 2.35 7.50 -2.14
C MET A 7 3.75 7.27 -2.71
N SER A 8 4.52 6.39 -2.07
CA SER A 8 5.87 6.03 -2.47
C SER A 8 6.20 4.60 -2.04
N GLU A 9 7.11 3.94 -2.74
CA GLU A 9 7.51 2.57 -2.43
C GLU A 9 8.02 2.42 -1.00
N ARG A 10 8.82 3.39 -0.53
CA ARG A 10 9.32 3.42 0.84
C ARG A 10 8.19 3.50 1.87
N ASN A 11 7.17 4.31 1.60
CA ASN A 11 6.00 4.43 2.49
C ASN A 11 5.24 3.11 2.55
N GLU A 12 4.89 2.54 1.41
CA GLU A 12 4.13 1.28 1.34
C GLU A 12 4.92 0.12 1.96
N ARG A 13 6.22 0.03 1.70
CA ARG A 13 7.11 -0.97 2.30
C ARG A 13 7.10 -0.88 3.83
N GLY A 14 7.24 0.33 4.38
CA GLY A 14 7.21 0.53 5.82
C GLY A 14 5.87 0.13 6.46
N VAL A 15 4.76 0.42 5.78
CA VAL A 15 3.43 0.00 6.24
C VAL A 15 3.29 -1.52 6.21
N VAL A 16 3.68 -2.17 5.11
CA VAL A 16 3.59 -3.62 4.96
C VAL A 16 4.43 -4.35 6.01
N GLU A 17 5.67 -3.91 6.23
CA GLU A 17 6.57 -4.48 7.24
C GLU A 17 6.02 -4.32 8.67
N GLU A 18 5.44 -3.15 8.99
CA GLU A 18 4.87 -2.90 10.30
C GLU A 18 3.62 -3.78 10.56
N ILE A 19 2.75 -3.95 9.56
CA ILE A 19 1.58 -4.81 9.68
C ILE A 19 2.01 -6.28 9.80
N GLU A 20 2.99 -6.73 9.02
CA GLU A 20 3.53 -8.09 9.12
C GLU A 20 4.11 -8.34 10.53
N ALA A 21 4.92 -7.41 11.05
CA ALA A 21 5.50 -7.49 12.38
C ALA A 21 4.42 -7.52 13.48
N ALA A 22 3.40 -6.68 13.36
CA ALA A 22 2.26 -6.67 14.29
C ALA A 22 1.48 -7.99 14.27
N CYS A 23 1.25 -8.58 13.08
CA CYS A 23 0.58 -9.87 12.95
C CYS A 23 1.39 -11.00 13.58
N VAL A 24 2.70 -11.04 13.34
CA VAL A 24 3.60 -12.05 13.93
C VAL A 24 3.60 -11.94 15.45
N LYS A 25 3.77 -10.72 15.98
CA LYS A 25 3.73 -10.48 17.42
C LYS A 25 2.41 -10.90 18.04
N ALA A 26 1.27 -10.58 17.42
CA ALA A 26 -0.04 -10.97 17.92
C ALA A 26 -0.22 -12.51 17.94
N LEU A 27 0.30 -13.22 16.93
CA LEU A 27 0.29 -14.69 16.91
C LEU A 27 1.16 -15.29 18.02
N GLU A 28 2.34 -14.73 18.27
CA GLU A 28 3.22 -15.16 19.36
C GLU A 28 2.59 -14.96 20.73
N GLU A 29 1.91 -13.83 20.95
CA GLU A 29 1.17 -13.53 22.18
C GLU A 29 0.04 -14.54 22.40
N MET A 30 -0.73 -14.89 21.36
CA MET A 30 -1.78 -15.91 21.43
C MET A 30 -1.21 -17.29 21.78
N ASP A 31 -0.10 -17.67 21.16
CA ASP A 31 0.55 -18.97 21.41
C ASP A 31 1.17 -19.05 22.82
N ALA A 32 1.67 -17.93 23.36
CA ALA A 32 2.15 -17.84 24.73
C ALA A 32 1.02 -18.03 25.76
N ILE A 33 -0.16 -17.46 25.48
CA ILE A 33 -1.35 -17.62 26.32
C ILE A 33 -1.83 -19.08 26.31
N GLU A 34 -1.90 -19.72 25.15
CA GLU A 34 -2.30 -21.14 25.07
C GLU A 34 -1.33 -22.07 25.81
N LYS A 35 -0.02 -21.85 25.66
CA LYS A 35 1.02 -22.64 26.36
C LYS A 35 1.00 -22.41 27.87
N GLY A 36 0.76 -21.17 28.33
CA GLY A 36 0.71 -20.81 29.74
C GLY A 36 -0.58 -21.25 30.44
N ALA A 37 -1.69 -21.32 29.71
CA ALA A 37 -2.99 -21.68 30.27
C ALA A 37 -3.24 -23.19 30.35
N GLY A 38 -2.33 -24.04 29.82
CA GLY A 38 -2.52 -25.49 29.82
C GLY A 38 -3.80 -25.92 29.09
N ILE A 39 -4.31 -25.07 28.20
CA ILE A 39 -5.47 -25.36 27.36
C ILE A 39 -4.96 -26.33 26.31
N GLU A 40 -5.00 -27.63 26.62
CA GLU A 40 -5.00 -28.65 25.58
C GLU A 40 -6.09 -28.24 24.59
N LYS A 41 -5.77 -28.27 23.30
CA LYS A 41 -6.75 -28.05 22.23
C LYS A 41 -7.96 -28.93 22.54
N SER A 42 -8.99 -28.35 23.16
CA SER A 42 -10.28 -28.99 23.25
C SER A 42 -10.66 -29.15 21.79
N SER A 43 -10.59 -30.40 21.34
CA SER A 43 -11.11 -30.81 20.04
C SER A 43 -12.43 -30.11 19.89
N ALA A 44 -12.50 -29.22 18.89
CA ALA A 44 -13.69 -28.48 18.53
C ALA A 44 -14.88 -29.43 18.69
N ALA A 45 -15.80 -29.03 19.57
CA ALA A 45 -16.99 -29.77 19.90
C ALA A 45 -17.61 -30.35 18.62
N GLU A 46 -17.61 -31.68 18.52
CA GLU A 46 -18.44 -32.39 17.54
C GLU A 46 -19.93 -32.34 17.95
N ASP A 47 -20.24 -31.73 19.10
CA ASP A 47 -21.59 -31.54 19.61
C ASP A 47 -22.08 -30.11 19.36
N GLU A 48 -23.11 -30.01 18.51
CA GLU A 48 -23.68 -28.79 17.91
C GLU A 48 -24.38 -27.83 18.90
N ASP A 49 -24.36 -28.11 20.21
CA ASP A 49 -25.24 -27.44 21.20
C ASP A 49 -24.54 -26.99 22.50
N ASP A 50 -23.21 -27.06 22.60
CA ASP A 50 -22.51 -26.61 23.81
C ASP A 50 -22.16 -25.11 23.74
N THR A 51 -23.12 -24.27 24.14
CA THR A 51 -22.99 -22.79 24.23
C THR A 51 -22.20 -22.32 25.46
N SER A 52 -21.31 -23.16 25.99
CA SER A 52 -20.46 -22.75 27.09
C SER A 52 -19.55 -21.58 26.67
N PRO A 53 -19.32 -20.60 27.56
CA PRO A 53 -18.50 -19.43 27.25
C PRO A 53 -17.06 -19.82 26.87
N GLU A 54 -16.57 -20.95 27.39
CA GLU A 54 -15.24 -21.47 27.09
C GLU A 54 -15.12 -21.94 25.63
N VAL A 55 -16.13 -22.65 25.12
CA VAL A 55 -16.19 -23.09 23.71
C VAL A 55 -16.29 -21.88 22.78
N LEU A 56 -17.12 -20.88 23.11
CA LEU A 56 -17.23 -19.65 22.32
C LEU A 56 -15.91 -18.88 22.27
N CYS A 57 -15.21 -18.75 23.40
CA CYS A 57 -13.88 -18.12 23.44
C CYS A 57 -12.85 -18.89 22.60
N ALA A 58 -12.88 -20.22 22.61
CA ALA A 58 -11.99 -21.05 21.79
C ALA A 58 -12.24 -20.84 20.29
N VAL A 59 -13.51 -20.82 19.86
CA VAL A 59 -13.89 -20.57 18.47
C VAL A 59 -13.45 -19.17 18.01
N VAL A 60 -13.66 -18.14 18.83
CA VAL A 60 -13.22 -16.77 18.50
C VAL A 60 -11.70 -16.71 18.37
N ARG A 61 -10.95 -17.31 19.29
CA ARG A 61 -9.48 -17.35 19.22
C ARG A 61 -8.98 -18.06 17.97
N GLU A 62 -9.61 -19.15 17.57
CA GLU A 62 -9.25 -19.84 16.33
C GLU A 62 -9.54 -18.97 15.10
N ALA A 63 -10.69 -18.31 15.06
CA ALA A 63 -11.07 -17.40 13.99
C ALA A 63 -10.11 -16.20 13.87
N GLU A 64 -9.75 -15.58 15.00
CA GLU A 64 -8.77 -14.49 15.07
C GLU A 64 -7.40 -14.93 14.57
N ARG A 65 -6.89 -16.08 15.04
CA ARG A 65 -5.63 -16.65 14.58
C ARG A 65 -5.63 -16.90 13.06
N LYS A 66 -6.74 -17.42 12.53
CA LYS A 66 -6.90 -17.65 11.09
C LYS A 66 -6.92 -16.34 10.30
N ALA A 67 -7.56 -15.30 10.84
CA ALA A 67 -7.57 -13.97 10.24
C ALA A 67 -6.14 -13.38 10.22
N LEU A 68 -5.42 -13.41 11.35
CA LEU A 68 -4.04 -12.91 11.44
C LEU A 68 -3.10 -13.60 10.45
N LYS A 69 -3.18 -14.93 10.30
CA LYS A 69 -2.38 -15.68 9.31
C LYS A 69 -2.68 -15.24 7.88
N ARG A 70 -3.97 -15.13 7.53
CA ARG A 70 -4.38 -14.67 6.19
C ARG A 70 -3.93 -13.25 5.90
N THR A 71 -3.99 -12.36 6.90
CA THR A 71 -3.51 -10.98 6.76
C THR A 71 -2.00 -10.95 6.56
N SER A 72 -1.24 -11.75 7.33
CA SER A 72 0.21 -11.87 7.15
C SER A 72 0.58 -12.37 5.75
N GLU A 73 -0.08 -13.43 5.25
CA GLU A 73 0.12 -13.91 3.89
C GLU A 73 -0.24 -12.87 2.82
N TYR A 74 -1.34 -12.12 3.03
CA TYR A 74 -1.74 -11.05 2.12
C TYR A 74 -0.67 -9.96 2.07
N MET A 75 -0.16 -9.53 3.22
CA MET A 75 0.90 -8.51 3.31
C MET A 75 2.21 -8.99 2.66
N GLN A 76 2.54 -10.28 2.76
CA GLN A 76 3.71 -10.84 2.05
C GLN A 76 3.56 -10.74 0.53
N ARG A 77 2.39 -11.05 -0.02
CA ARG A 77 2.11 -10.87 -1.46
C ARG A 77 2.15 -9.40 -1.86
N GLU A 78 1.60 -8.51 -1.03
CA GLU A 78 1.67 -7.06 -1.27
C GLU A 78 3.12 -6.55 -1.27
N ARG A 79 4.00 -7.12 -0.42
CA ARG A 79 5.43 -6.81 -0.39
C ARG A 79 6.13 -7.19 -1.69
N GLU A 80 5.78 -8.35 -2.25
CA GLU A 80 6.32 -8.85 -3.52
C GLU A 80 5.83 -8.04 -4.72
N ALA A 81 4.65 -7.43 -4.63
CA ALA A 81 4.04 -6.63 -5.69
C ALA A 81 4.24 -5.11 -5.54
N LEU A 82 5.18 -4.66 -4.69
CA LEU A 82 5.43 -3.23 -4.46
C LEU A 82 5.95 -2.51 -5.71
N ASP A 83 6.73 -3.18 -6.55
CA ASP A 83 7.28 -2.63 -7.79
C ASP A 83 6.23 -2.47 -8.90
N LEU A 84 5.12 -3.21 -8.82
CA LEU A 84 4.02 -3.14 -9.78
C LEU A 84 3.06 -1.97 -9.53
N LYS A 85 3.19 -1.28 -8.39
CA LYS A 85 2.29 -0.18 -8.02
C LYS A 85 2.75 1.12 -8.65
N GLU A 86 1.81 1.85 -9.24
CA GLU A 86 2.08 3.19 -9.74
C GLU A 86 2.09 4.20 -8.60
N TYR A 87 3.23 4.84 -8.35
CA TYR A 87 3.39 5.78 -7.23
C TYR A 87 3.05 7.22 -7.59
N TYR A 88 2.94 8.09 -6.58
CA TYR A 88 2.53 9.49 -6.77
C TYR A 88 3.39 10.23 -7.80
N GLN A 89 4.70 10.02 -7.78
CA GLN A 89 5.61 10.67 -8.72
C GLN A 89 5.38 10.19 -10.16
N GLU A 90 5.23 8.88 -10.37
CA GLU A 90 4.95 8.31 -11.70
C GLU A 90 3.63 8.82 -12.25
N ARG A 91 2.57 8.83 -11.44
CA ARG A 91 1.26 9.37 -11.84
C ARG A 91 1.33 10.85 -12.22
N ARG A 92 2.14 11.64 -11.51
CA ARG A 92 2.33 13.06 -11.80
C ARG A 92 3.10 13.30 -13.09
N LEU A 93 4.01 12.41 -13.45
CA LEU A 93 4.86 12.53 -14.63
C LEU A 93 4.18 12.03 -15.92
N LYS A 94 3.11 11.22 -15.83
CA LYS A 94 2.39 10.69 -17.00
C LYS A 94 1.81 11.76 -17.91
N ASP A 95 1.29 12.84 -17.34
CA ASP A 95 0.58 13.89 -18.09
C ASP A 95 1.50 15.04 -18.52
N LEU A 96 2.82 14.80 -18.58
CA LEU A 96 3.80 15.84 -18.97
C LEU A 96 3.76 16.22 -20.45
N GLY A 97 3.08 15.45 -21.30
CA GLY A 97 2.95 15.75 -22.73
C GLY A 97 4.29 15.88 -23.45
N LEU A 98 5.31 15.09 -23.07
CA LEU A 98 6.65 15.16 -23.65
C LEU A 98 6.67 14.82 -25.15
N ASP A 99 5.70 14.02 -25.60
CA ASP A 99 5.49 13.68 -27.01
C ASP A 99 4.56 14.65 -27.74
N SER A 100 4.22 15.79 -27.13
CA SER A 100 3.45 16.83 -27.84
C SER A 100 4.26 17.34 -29.03
N GLU A 101 3.60 17.46 -30.18
CA GLU A 101 4.22 18.07 -31.35
C GLU A 101 4.63 19.50 -31.00
N TRP A 102 5.90 19.83 -31.22
CA TRP A 102 6.37 21.20 -31.04
C TRP A 102 5.72 22.08 -32.12
N ASP A 103 4.81 22.95 -31.69
CA ASP A 103 4.16 23.91 -32.56
C ASP A 103 4.83 25.30 -32.44
N PRO A 104 5.62 25.72 -33.45
CA PRO A 104 6.25 27.03 -33.45
C PRO A 104 5.25 28.18 -33.46
N GLU A 105 4.02 28.00 -33.95
CA GLU A 105 3.02 29.07 -34.01
C GLU A 105 2.42 29.38 -32.62
N SER A 106 2.16 28.31 -31.85
CA SER A 106 1.71 28.39 -30.45
C SER A 106 2.81 28.86 -29.47
N ASP A 107 4.07 28.47 -29.69
CA ASP A 107 5.20 28.76 -28.79
C ASP A 107 5.83 30.15 -29.06
N LEU A 108 5.75 30.65 -30.29
CA LEU A 108 6.27 31.98 -30.67
C LEU A 108 5.21 33.09 -30.56
N GLY A 109 3.99 32.79 -30.10
CA GLY A 109 2.94 33.80 -29.87
C GLY A 109 2.56 34.57 -31.13
N LEU A 110 2.55 33.91 -32.29
CA LEU A 110 2.34 34.57 -33.59
C LEU A 110 0.86 34.81 -33.95
N ASP A 111 -0.09 34.30 -33.16
CA ASP A 111 -1.52 34.34 -33.48
C ASP A 111 -2.33 35.47 -32.83
N ASP A 112 -1.84 36.12 -31.77
CA ASP A 112 -2.48 37.34 -31.25
C ASP A 112 -1.44 38.20 -30.54
N GLY A 113 -1.51 39.53 -30.71
CA GLY A 113 -0.47 40.51 -30.38
C GLY A 113 -0.12 40.68 -28.89
N GLU A 114 -0.26 39.66 -28.05
CA GLU A 114 0.13 39.64 -26.64
C GLU A 114 1.36 38.75 -26.44
N LEU A 115 2.50 39.41 -26.22
CA LEU A 115 3.77 38.80 -25.83
C LEU A 115 3.58 37.98 -24.52
N ASN A 116 3.49 36.66 -24.64
CA ASN A 116 3.51 35.76 -23.50
C ASN A 116 4.94 35.66 -22.95
N TYR A 117 5.30 36.57 -22.04
CA TYR A 117 6.57 36.55 -21.33
C TYR A 117 6.65 35.29 -20.44
N GLY A 118 7.43 34.27 -20.82
CA GLY A 118 7.94 33.36 -19.79
C GLY A 118 8.59 32.03 -20.14
N GLN A 119 8.37 31.39 -21.29
CA GLN A 119 9.01 30.09 -21.55
C GLN A 119 9.32 29.85 -23.03
N THR A 120 10.26 30.60 -23.59
CA THR A 120 10.88 30.21 -24.86
C THR A 120 11.73 28.95 -24.62
N ARG A 121 11.20 27.76 -24.93
CA ARG A 121 11.98 26.52 -24.86
C ARG A 121 12.91 26.45 -26.08
N LEU A 122 14.17 26.83 -25.89
CA LEU A 122 15.20 26.66 -26.93
C LEU A 122 15.39 25.16 -27.25
N PRO A 123 15.31 24.75 -28.53
CA PRO A 123 15.66 23.39 -28.93
C PRO A 123 17.13 23.12 -28.61
N GLY A 124 17.39 22.16 -27.73
CA GLY A 124 18.72 21.91 -27.16
C GLY A 124 18.88 22.22 -25.66
N GLY A 125 17.76 22.42 -24.95
CA GLY A 125 17.58 22.34 -23.49
C GLY A 125 18.83 22.37 -22.62
N GLY A 126 19.15 23.55 -22.09
CA GLY A 126 20.21 23.69 -21.10
C GLY A 126 20.45 25.13 -20.68
N ASP A 127 19.45 25.80 -20.10
CA ASP A 127 19.75 26.92 -19.21
C ASP A 127 20.08 26.32 -17.83
N LEU A 128 21.37 26.03 -17.65
CA LEU A 128 22.01 25.77 -16.37
C LEU A 128 21.99 27.06 -15.55
N ASP A 129 21.02 27.21 -14.65
CA ASP A 129 21.14 28.16 -13.54
C ASP A 129 21.22 27.38 -12.22
N TRP A 130 22.32 27.67 -11.52
CA TRP A 130 22.77 27.23 -10.19
C TRP A 130 21.97 27.90 -9.07
#